data_AF-A0A2N9I122-F1
#
_entry.id   AF-A0A2N9I122-F1
#
_cell.length_a   1.000
_cell.length_b   1.000
_cell.length_c   1.000
_cell.angle_alpha   90.00
_cell.angle_beta   90.00
_cell.angle_gamma   90.00
#
_symmetry.space_group_name_H-M   'P 1'
#
loop_
_entity.id
_entity.type
_entity.pdbx_description
1 polymer ?
#
loop_
_entity_poly.entity_id
_entity_poly.type
_entity_poly.pdbx_seq_one_letter_code
_entity_poly.pdbx_strand_id
1 'polypeptide(L)'
;MMIANYSVIQQRPLLSVNLYYPQLKYICKSCRGKRVVLGTKSVKLNIMPGVDNDETIKVSRSGGADPDGNQPGDLYVVIKVREDPVFRREGADIHVDAVLSITQAILGGTIQVPTLTGDVVLKVRPGTQPAQKVVLKKKGIKTRNSYSFGDQYVHFNVNIPVNQTPKQRELIEEFAKEEQGEYDKCVAAGASG
;
A
#
# COMPACT_ATOMS: atom_id res chain seq x y z
N MET A 1 6.02 -6.53 13.60
CA MET A 1 5.15 -6.64 14.79
C MET A 1 4.63 -5.24 15.09
N MET A 2 3.44 -4.87 14.60
CA MET A 2 2.89 -3.53 14.84
C MET A 2 1.87 -3.60 15.98
N ILE A 3 2.08 -2.80 17.01
CA ILE A 3 1.19 -2.68 18.17
C ILE A 3 0.23 -1.53 17.87
N ALA A 4 -1.06 -1.84 17.72
CA ALA A 4 -2.11 -0.83 17.58
C ALA A 4 -2.68 -0.50 18.96
N ASN A 5 -2.51 0.74 19.41
CA ASN A 5 -3.23 1.29 20.54
C ASN A 5 -4.58 1.82 20.05
N TYR A 6 -5.67 1.37 20.67
CA TYR A 6 -7.02 1.83 20.35
C TYR A 6 -7.72 2.36 21.60
N SER A 7 -8.39 3.49 21.45
CA SER A 7 -9.29 4.10 22.44
C SER A 7 -10.73 3.97 21.95
N VAL A 8 -11.58 3.33 22.76
CA VAL A 8 -12.99 3.10 22.44
C VAL A 8 -13.83 4.28 22.94
N ILE A 9 -14.55 4.94 22.03
CA ILE A 9 -15.57 5.95 22.36
C ILE A 9 -16.95 5.29 22.17
N GLN A 10 -17.78 5.28 23.22
CA GLN A 10 -19.09 4.62 23.23
C GLN A 10 -20.22 5.68 23.28
N GLN A 11 -21.11 5.68 22.27
CA GLN A 11 -22.36 6.47 22.28
C GLN A 11 -23.46 5.72 23.04
N ARG A 12 -24.24 6.45 23.86
CA ARG A 12 -25.36 5.96 24.67
C ARG A 12 -26.70 6.13 23.93
N PRO A 13 -27.64 5.19 24.02
CA PRO A 13 -29.07 5.51 23.98
C PRO A 13 -29.61 5.72 25.40
N LEU A 14 -30.42 6.76 25.57
CA LEU A 14 -31.22 7.01 26.77
C LEU A 14 -32.51 6.21 26.67
N LEU A 15 -32.70 5.23 27.55
CA LEU A 15 -34.01 4.64 27.85
C LEU A 15 -34.16 4.57 29.37
N SER A 16 -34.96 5.49 29.90
CA SER A 16 -35.33 5.58 31.30
C SER A 16 -36.47 4.61 31.60
N VAL A 17 -36.19 3.58 32.40
CA VAL A 17 -37.22 2.76 33.05
C VAL A 17 -37.02 2.89 34.56
N ASN A 18 -37.98 3.53 35.23
CA ASN A 18 -38.01 3.64 36.68
C ASN A 18 -38.51 2.33 37.28
N LEU A 19 -37.62 1.60 37.97
CA LEU A 19 -37.99 0.53 38.88
C LEU A 19 -37.45 0.85 40.27
N TYR A 20 -38.38 0.98 41.21
CA TYR A 20 -38.14 1.26 42.62
C TYR A 20 -37.70 -0.04 43.32
N TYR A 21 -36.50 -0.07 43.91
CA TYR A 21 -36.04 -1.19 44.75
C TYR A 21 -35.70 -0.70 46.17
N PRO A 22 -36.11 -1.42 47.22
CA PRO A 22 -35.88 -1.04 48.61
C PRO A 22 -34.38 -1.11 48.97
N GLN A 23 -33.98 -0.20 49.86
CA GLN A 23 -32.63 0.10 50.33
C GLN A 23 -31.70 -1.12 50.47
N LEU A 24 -30.78 -1.31 49.51
CA LEU A 24 -29.67 -2.26 49.62
C LEU A 24 -28.57 -1.68 50.52
N LYS A 25 -28.39 -2.27 51.71
CA LYS A 25 -27.42 -1.84 52.73
C LYS A 25 -25.94 -1.88 52.30
N TYR A 26 -25.59 -2.58 51.20
CA TYR A 26 -24.21 -2.72 50.74
C TYR A 26 -24.10 -2.68 49.21
N ILE A 27 -23.86 -1.49 48.65
CA ILE A 27 -23.54 -1.30 47.24
C ILE A 27 -22.05 -1.62 47.03
N CYS A 28 -21.72 -2.41 46.00
CA CYS A 28 -20.33 -2.69 45.65
C CYS A 28 -19.58 -1.39 45.34
N LYS A 29 -18.47 -1.13 46.06
CA LYS A 29 -17.68 0.11 45.92
C LYS A 29 -17.03 0.24 44.54
N SER A 30 -16.66 -0.87 43.92
CA SER A 30 -15.93 -0.91 42.64
C SER A 30 -16.82 -0.66 41.42
N CYS A 31 -18.02 -1.25 41.37
CA CYS A 31 -18.94 -1.09 40.23
C CYS A 31 -20.13 -0.16 40.52
N ARG A 32 -20.34 0.26 41.78
CA ARG A 32 -21.44 1.15 42.22
C ARG A 32 -22.82 0.72 41.72
N GLY A 33 -23.08 -0.59 41.72
CA GLY A 33 -24.35 -1.16 41.26
C GLY A 33 -24.47 -1.37 39.74
N LYS A 34 -23.46 -1.00 38.95
CA LYS A 34 -23.46 -1.13 37.48
C LYS A 34 -23.03 -2.50 36.96
N ARG A 35 -22.59 -3.40 37.83
CA ARG A 35 -22.12 -4.79 37.53
C ARG A 35 -20.92 -4.92 36.58
N VAL A 36 -20.53 -3.85 35.88
CA VAL A 36 -19.32 -3.77 35.04
C VAL A 36 -18.33 -2.73 35.57
N VAL A 37 -17.04 -2.94 35.32
CA VAL A 37 -15.96 -2.00 35.60
C VAL A 37 -15.13 -1.77 34.35
N LEU A 38 -14.61 -0.56 34.17
CA LEU A 38 -13.69 -0.25 33.09
C LEU A 38 -12.33 -0.89 33.38
N GLY A 39 -11.77 -1.58 32.40
CA GLY A 39 -10.47 -2.22 32.48
C GLY A 39 -9.83 -2.36 31.11
N THR A 40 -8.52 -2.56 31.08
CA THR A 40 -7.75 -2.78 29.85
C THR A 40 -7.72 -4.27 29.53
N LYS A 41 -8.04 -4.63 28.28
CA LYS A 41 -7.97 -6.01 27.78
C LYS A 41 -7.06 -6.03 26.55
N SER A 42 -6.07 -6.92 26.56
CA SER A 42 -5.21 -7.14 25.40
C SER A 42 -5.76 -8.28 24.54
N VAL A 43 -5.98 -8.02 23.26
CA VAL A 43 -6.49 -9.00 22.29
C VAL A 43 -5.41 -9.24 21.23
N LYS A 44 -5.02 -10.50 21.04
CA LYS A 44 -4.09 -10.87 19.96
C LYS A 44 -4.88 -11.02 18.66
N LEU A 45 -4.48 -10.24 17.65
CA LEU A 45 -5.06 -10.27 16.31
C LEU A 45 -4.06 -10.91 15.36
N ASN A 46 -4.50 -11.91 14.61
CA ASN A 46 -3.73 -12.46 13.50
C ASN A 46 -4.21 -11.84 12.20
N ILE A 47 -3.40 -10.96 11.61
CA ILE A 47 -3.71 -10.32 10.33
C ILE A 47 -3.14 -11.20 9.22
N MET A 48 -4.03 -11.78 8.42
CA MET A 48 -3.63 -12.65 7.31
C MET A 48 -2.94 -11.84 6.20
N PRO A 49 -2.00 -12.43 5.45
CA PRO A 49 -1.43 -11.79 4.28
C PRO A 49 -2.52 -11.52 3.24
N GLY A 50 -2.44 -10.37 2.57
CA GLY A 50 -3.38 -10.00 1.50
C GLY A 50 -4.65 -9.31 1.96
N VAL A 51 -4.77 -8.96 3.24
CA VAL A 51 -5.88 -8.13 3.74
C VAL A 51 -5.90 -6.78 3.02
N ASP A 52 -7.09 -6.34 2.61
CA ASP A 52 -7.30 -5.09 1.91
C ASP A 52 -7.57 -3.93 2.87
N ASN A 53 -7.54 -2.70 2.33
CA ASN A 53 -7.88 -1.51 3.09
C ASN A 53 -9.37 -1.48 3.45
N ASP A 54 -9.68 -0.99 4.65
CA ASP A 54 -11.02 -0.93 5.26
C ASP A 54 -11.68 -2.31 5.48
N GLU A 55 -10.90 -3.39 5.44
CA GLU A 55 -11.38 -4.72 5.82
C GLU A 55 -11.63 -4.80 7.34
N THR A 56 -12.75 -5.41 7.72
CA THR A 56 -13.14 -5.55 9.12
C THR A 56 -12.90 -6.96 9.63
N ILE A 57 -12.08 -7.10 10.67
CA ILE A 57 -11.88 -8.35 11.40
C ILE A 57 -12.79 -8.37 12.64
N LYS A 58 -13.64 -9.39 12.71
CA LYS A 58 -14.44 -9.68 13.89
C LYS A 58 -13.66 -10.57 14.85
N VAL A 59 -13.50 -10.13 16.09
CA VAL A 59 -13.02 -10.97 17.20
C VAL A 59 -14.19 -11.27 18.13
N SER A 60 -14.65 -12.50 18.06
CA SER A 60 -15.78 -12.96 18.86
C SER A 60 -15.50 -12.83 20.36
N ARG A 61 -16.49 -12.38 21.13
CA ARG A 61 -16.46 -12.30 22.61
C ARG A 61 -15.31 -11.45 23.18
N SER A 62 -14.76 -10.56 22.37
CA SER A 62 -13.66 -9.66 22.76
C SER A 62 -14.10 -8.22 23.03
N GLY A 63 -15.39 -7.93 22.87
CA GLY A 63 -16.00 -6.65 23.19
C GLY A 63 -16.30 -6.47 24.68
N GLY A 64 -17.15 -5.48 24.98
CA GLY A 64 -17.53 -5.11 26.34
C GLY A 64 -18.25 -6.24 27.08
N ALA A 65 -18.04 -6.29 28.40
CA ALA A 65 -18.77 -7.20 29.28
C ALA A 65 -20.24 -6.80 29.36
N ASP A 66 -21.13 -7.78 29.43
CA ASP A 66 -22.57 -7.59 29.57
C ASP A 66 -22.95 -7.39 31.05
N PRO A 67 -23.65 -6.30 31.42
CA PRO A 67 -24.05 -6.04 32.81
C PRO A 67 -24.97 -7.10 33.43
N ASP A 68 -25.69 -7.87 32.61
CA ASP A 68 -26.59 -8.92 33.06
C ASP A 68 -25.91 -10.30 33.16
N GLY A 69 -24.60 -10.36 32.89
CA GLY A 69 -23.79 -11.57 33.04
C GLY A 69 -23.83 -12.49 31.82
N ASN A 70 -24.34 -12.01 30.68
CA ASN A 70 -24.31 -12.75 29.43
C ASN A 70 -22.91 -12.74 28.79
N GLN A 71 -22.78 -13.40 27.64
CA GLN A 71 -21.51 -13.43 26.90
C GLN A 71 -21.07 -12.01 26.53
N PRO A 72 -19.76 -11.69 26.58
CA PRO A 72 -19.24 -10.42 26.10
C PRO A 72 -19.59 -10.17 24.64
N GLY A 73 -19.74 -8.90 24.28
CA GLY A 73 -19.93 -8.50 22.89
C GLY A 73 -18.72 -8.82 22.00
N ASP A 74 -18.81 -8.44 20.73
CA ASP A 74 -17.74 -8.65 19.75
C ASP A 74 -16.89 -7.39 19.57
N LEU A 75 -15.62 -7.57 19.23
CA LEU A 75 -14.73 -6.48 18.84
C LEU A 75 -14.62 -6.47 17.31
N TYR A 76 -14.94 -5.33 16.70
CA TYR A 76 -14.74 -5.09 15.28
C TYR A 76 -13.51 -4.22 15.07
N VAL A 77 -12.55 -4.71 14.30
CA VAL A 77 -11.29 -4.01 14.01
C VAL A 77 -11.27 -3.71 12.52
N VAL A 78 -11.27 -2.42 12.17
CA VAL A 78 -11.11 -1.97 10.79
C VAL A 78 -9.64 -1.75 10.51
N ILE A 79 -9.13 -2.40 9.47
CA ILE A 79 -7.73 -2.29 9.06
C ILE A 79 -7.58 -1.13 8.10
N LYS A 80 -6.67 -0.21 8.41
CA LYS A 80 -6.26 0.87 7.50
C LYS A 80 -4.85 0.62 7.01
N VAL A 81 -4.69 0.49 5.71
CA VAL A 81 -3.38 0.35 5.06
C VAL A 81 -2.80 1.74 4.90
N ARG A 82 -1.57 1.93 5.36
CA ARG A 82 -0.84 3.18 5.21
C ARG A 82 -0.31 3.28 3.78
N GLU A 83 -0.40 4.48 3.20
CA GLU A 83 0.26 4.79 1.93
C GLU A 83 1.78 4.70 2.06
N ASP A 84 2.41 4.11 1.05
CA ASP A 84 3.86 3.98 0.96
C ASP A 84 4.38 4.89 -0.17
N PRO A 85 5.51 5.61 0.04
CA PRO A 85 6.05 6.52 -0.97
C PRO A 85 6.62 5.80 -2.20
N VAL A 86 6.99 4.52 -2.09
CA VAL A 86 7.61 3.74 -3.17
C VAL A 86 6.59 2.82 -3.83
N PHE A 87 5.70 2.21 -3.03
CA PHE A 87 4.77 1.20 -3.50
C PHE A 87 3.33 1.71 -3.54
N ARG A 88 2.72 1.65 -4.72
CA ARG A 88 1.28 1.87 -4.89
C ARG A 88 0.57 0.52 -5.03
N ARG A 89 -0.38 0.23 -4.15
CA ARG A 89 -1.15 -1.02 -4.17
C ARG A 89 -2.45 -0.82 -4.95
N GLU A 90 -2.67 -1.67 -5.95
CA GLU A 90 -3.94 -1.76 -6.69
C GLU A 90 -4.46 -3.21 -6.59
N GLY A 91 -5.31 -3.47 -5.60
CA GLY A 91 -5.78 -4.83 -5.30
C GLY A 91 -4.64 -5.76 -4.86
N ALA A 92 -4.39 -6.81 -5.66
CA ALA A 92 -3.29 -7.75 -5.43
C ALA A 92 -1.97 -7.30 -6.11
N ASP A 93 -2.04 -6.33 -7.01
CA ASP A 93 -0.90 -5.87 -7.80
C ASP A 93 -0.23 -4.66 -7.15
N ILE A 94 1.05 -4.47 -7.47
CA ILE A 94 1.89 -3.41 -6.90
C ILE A 94 2.53 -2.62 -8.03
N HIS A 95 2.52 -1.30 -7.90
CA HIS A 95 3.04 -0.36 -8.87
C HIS A 95 4.22 0.39 -8.26
N VAL A 96 5.32 0.44 -8.99
CA VAL A 96 6.55 1.15 -8.61
C VAL A 96 7.02 1.99 -9.78
N ASP A 97 7.43 3.21 -9.49
CA ASP A 97 8.02 4.11 -10.47
C ASP A 97 9.55 3.98 -10.44
N ALA A 98 10.15 3.56 -11.56
CA ALA A 98 11.59 3.43 -11.72
C ALA A 98 12.12 4.56 -12.61
N VAL A 99 13.04 5.33 -12.06
CA VAL A 99 13.64 6.46 -12.78
C VAL A 99 14.86 5.98 -13.57
N LEU A 100 14.86 6.23 -14.88
CA LEU A 100 15.94 5.93 -15.80
C LEU A 100 16.65 7.21 -16.24
N SER A 101 17.95 7.13 -16.49
CA SER A 101 18.65 8.17 -17.25
C SER A 101 18.32 8.06 -18.75
N ILE A 102 18.47 9.17 -19.49
CA ILE A 102 18.35 9.18 -20.95
C ILE A 102 19.27 8.12 -21.58
N THR A 103 20.52 8.03 -21.10
CA THR A 103 21.50 7.07 -21.61
C THR A 103 21.05 5.62 -21.40
N GLN A 104 20.47 5.28 -20.25
CA GLN A 104 19.93 3.95 -19.96
C GLN A 104 18.68 3.65 -20.79
N ALA A 105 17.84 4.65 -21.07
CA ALA A 105 16.67 4.48 -21.91
C ALA A 105 17.08 4.18 -23.38
N ILE A 106 18.08 4.90 -23.89
CA ILE A 106 18.58 4.76 -25.28
C ILE A 106 19.41 3.47 -25.43
N LEU A 107 20.46 3.30 -24.64
CA LEU A 107 21.43 2.22 -24.79
C LEU A 107 20.99 0.91 -24.11
N GLY A 108 19.98 0.98 -23.24
CA GLY A 108 19.63 -0.09 -22.34
C GLY A 108 20.58 -0.17 -21.14
N GLY A 109 20.41 -1.21 -20.33
CA GLY A 109 21.25 -1.42 -19.15
C GLY A 109 20.56 -2.30 -18.12
N THR A 110 20.97 -2.15 -16.87
CA THR A 110 20.36 -2.82 -15.72
C THR A 110 20.06 -1.80 -14.63
N ILE A 111 18.93 -1.98 -13.97
CA ILE A 111 18.53 -1.21 -12.80
C ILE A 111 18.14 -2.14 -11.66
N GLN A 112 18.25 -1.68 -10.43
CA GLN A 112 17.67 -2.38 -9.28
C GLN A 112 16.31 -1.78 -8.97
N VAL A 113 15.31 -2.65 -8.84
CA VAL A 113 13.94 -2.27 -8.51
C VAL A 113 13.56 -2.91 -7.17
N PRO A 114 13.06 -2.10 -6.21
CA PRO A 114 12.62 -2.64 -4.95
C PRO A 114 11.35 -3.49 -5.13
N THR A 115 11.29 -4.62 -4.45
CA THR A 115 10.08 -5.47 -4.38
C THR A 115 9.77 -5.78 -2.92
N LEU A 116 8.56 -6.28 -2.61
CA LEU A 116 8.17 -6.59 -1.23
C LEU A 116 9.03 -7.67 -0.55
N THR A 117 9.76 -8.48 -1.32
CA THR A 117 10.62 -9.56 -0.80
C THR A 117 12.11 -9.23 -0.91
N GLY A 118 12.46 -8.05 -1.43
CA GLY A 118 13.84 -7.60 -1.64
C GLY A 118 14.08 -7.05 -3.04
N ASP A 119 15.30 -6.58 -3.30
CA ASP A 119 15.60 -5.93 -4.58
C ASP A 119 15.79 -6.96 -5.70
N VAL A 120 15.35 -6.60 -6.90
CA VAL A 120 15.51 -7.39 -8.11
C VAL A 120 16.23 -6.58 -9.17
N VAL A 121 17.23 -7.19 -9.82
CA VAL A 121 17.90 -6.60 -10.96
C VAL A 121 17.02 -6.79 -12.20
N LEU A 122 16.58 -5.68 -12.80
CA LEU A 122 15.79 -5.65 -14.01
C LEU A 122 16.65 -5.18 -15.19
N LYS A 123 16.61 -5.93 -16.30
CA LYS A 123 17.26 -5.54 -17.55
C LYS A 123 16.36 -4.59 -18.34
N VAL A 124 16.89 -3.41 -18.64
CA VAL A 124 16.26 -2.39 -19.49
C VAL A 124 16.71 -2.63 -20.93
N ARG A 125 15.76 -2.65 -21.87
CA ARG A 125 16.05 -2.83 -23.28
C ARG A 125 16.50 -1.50 -23.90
N PRO A 126 17.38 -1.50 -24.89
CA PRO A 126 17.64 -0.28 -25.67
C PRO A 126 16.34 0.22 -26.31
N GLY A 127 16.20 1.55 -26.40
CA GLY A 127 15.01 2.22 -26.93
C GLY A 127 13.77 2.14 -26.02
N THR A 128 13.95 1.97 -24.71
CA THR A 128 12.83 1.97 -23.74
C THR A 128 12.16 3.35 -23.71
N GLN A 129 10.84 3.37 -23.88
CA GLN A 129 10.06 4.59 -23.94
C GLN A 129 9.62 5.07 -22.54
N PRO A 130 9.42 6.38 -22.33
CA PRO A 130 8.80 6.88 -21.09
C PRO A 130 7.39 6.32 -20.92
N ALA A 131 6.97 6.09 -19.68
CA ALA A 131 5.71 5.44 -19.29
C ALA A 131 5.55 3.99 -19.79
N GLN A 132 6.57 3.41 -20.44
CA GLN A 132 6.58 1.98 -20.72
C GLN A 132 6.58 1.21 -19.41
N LYS A 133 5.79 0.14 -19.37
CA LYS A 133 5.66 -0.73 -18.20
C LYS A 133 6.27 -2.11 -18.44
N VAL A 134 6.90 -2.65 -17.41
CA VAL A 134 7.35 -4.04 -17.36
C VAL A 134 6.69 -4.74 -16.19
N VAL A 135 6.29 -6.00 -16.40
CA VAL A 135 5.60 -6.81 -15.41
C VAL A 135 6.57 -7.83 -14.82
N LEU A 136 6.78 -7.76 -13.51
CA LEU A 136 7.44 -8.78 -12.73
C LEU A 136 6.39 -9.75 -12.19
N LYS A 137 6.34 -10.95 -12.78
CA LYS A 137 5.34 -11.95 -12.44
C LYS A 137 5.49 -12.47 -11.02
N LYS A 138 4.37 -12.62 -10.30
CA LYS A 138 4.30 -13.18 -8.94
C LYS A 138 5.12 -12.39 -7.90
N LYS A 139 5.33 -11.10 -8.12
CA LYS A 139 6.04 -10.19 -7.21
C LYS A 139 5.12 -9.19 -6.49
N GLY A 140 3.80 -9.34 -6.67
CA GLY A 140 2.78 -8.58 -5.96
C GLY A 140 2.39 -9.19 -4.61
N ILE A 141 1.19 -8.85 -4.15
CA ILE A 141 0.66 -9.28 -2.86
C ILE A 141 0.01 -10.65 -2.98
N LYS A 142 0.19 -11.49 -1.96
CA LYS A 142 -0.51 -12.78 -1.87
C LYS A 142 -2.01 -12.56 -1.70
N THR A 143 -2.83 -13.20 -2.52
CA THR A 143 -4.30 -13.09 -2.41
C THR A 143 -4.83 -13.90 -1.22
N ARG A 144 -5.87 -13.38 -0.53
CA ARG A 144 -6.55 -14.10 0.55
C ARG A 144 -7.09 -15.44 0.05
N ASN A 145 -6.83 -16.51 0.79
CA ASN A 145 -7.29 -17.89 0.52
C ASN A 145 -6.76 -18.55 -0.78
N SER A 146 -5.75 -17.98 -1.44
CA SER A 146 -5.08 -18.67 -2.55
C SER A 146 -3.56 -18.72 -2.35
N TYR A 147 -2.91 -19.62 -3.07
CA TYR A 147 -1.46 -19.65 -3.19
C TYR A 147 -0.93 -18.71 -4.29
N SER A 148 -1.83 -17.95 -4.93
CA SER A 148 -1.46 -17.01 -5.98
C SER A 148 -0.93 -15.71 -5.40
N PHE A 149 -0.03 -15.11 -6.15
CA PHE A 149 0.51 -13.78 -5.92
C PHE A 149 0.07 -12.90 -7.09
N GLY A 150 -0.22 -11.63 -6.80
CA GLY A 150 -0.32 -10.62 -7.84
C GLY A 150 1.02 -10.35 -8.51
N ASP A 151 1.00 -9.41 -9.44
CA ASP A 151 2.18 -8.98 -10.20
C ASP A 151 2.68 -7.61 -9.71
N GLN A 152 3.95 -7.32 -10.00
CA GLN A 152 4.50 -5.98 -9.80
C GLN A 152 4.71 -5.30 -11.15
N TYR A 153 4.12 -4.12 -11.32
CA TYR A 153 4.27 -3.25 -12.46
C TYR A 153 5.35 -2.21 -12.17
N VAL A 154 6.37 -2.19 -13.03
CA VAL A 154 7.43 -1.20 -12.99
C VAL A 154 7.14 -0.19 -14.10
N HIS A 155 6.87 1.05 -13.73
CA HIS A 155 6.66 2.15 -14.67
C HIS A 155 7.97 2.88 -14.86
N PHE A 156 8.45 2.96 -16.10
CA PHE A 156 9.68 3.69 -16.39
C PHE A 156 9.41 5.17 -16.57
N ASN A 157 10.10 5.99 -15.78
CA ASN A 157 10.13 7.43 -15.97
C ASN A 157 11.53 7.86 -16.38
N VAL A 158 11.67 8.59 -17.49
CA VAL A 158 12.98 9.03 -17.98
C VAL A 158 13.27 10.42 -17.41
N ASN A 159 14.32 10.54 -16.61
CA ASN A 159 14.76 11.81 -16.07
C ASN A 159 15.71 12.51 -17.03
N ILE A 160 15.32 13.70 -17.49
CA ILE A 160 16.12 14.57 -18.34
C ILE A 160 16.91 15.53 -17.44
N PRO A 161 18.26 15.52 -17.48
CA PRO A 161 19.05 16.39 -16.62
C PRO A 161 18.87 17.85 -17.02
N VAL A 162 18.62 18.71 -16.03
CA VAL A 162 18.39 20.16 -16.24
C VAL A 162 19.70 20.90 -16.58
N ASN A 163 20.82 20.46 -16.00
CA ASN A 163 22.13 21.07 -16.19
C ASN A 163 23.07 20.08 -16.91
N GLN A 164 23.81 20.57 -17.90
CA GLN A 164 24.84 19.79 -18.59
C GLN A 164 26.17 20.55 -18.62
N THR A 165 27.28 19.82 -18.58
CA THR A 165 28.61 20.39 -18.80
C THR A 165 28.80 20.79 -20.27
N PRO A 166 29.73 21.70 -20.61
CA PRO A 166 30.00 22.08 -22.01
C PRO A 166 30.25 20.86 -22.90
N LYS A 167 31.05 19.90 -22.42
CA LYS A 167 31.33 18.65 -23.13
C LYS A 167 30.08 17.79 -23.35
N GLN A 168 29.20 17.67 -22.35
CA GLN A 168 27.95 16.92 -22.51
C GLN A 168 27.04 17.57 -23.55
N ARG A 169 26.99 18.90 -23.57
CA ARG A 169 26.21 19.65 -24.56
C ARG A 169 26.75 19.44 -25.98
N GLU A 170 28.06 19.54 -26.18
CA GLU A 170 28.71 19.27 -27.46
C GLU A 170 28.34 17.88 -28.00
N LEU A 171 28.41 16.84 -27.14
CA LEU A 171 28.07 15.47 -27.52
C LEU A 171 26.58 15.30 -27.88
N ILE A 172 25.68 15.99 -27.19
CA ILE A 172 24.24 15.95 -27.48
C ILE A 172 23.96 16.69 -28.80
N GLU A 173 24.64 17.81 -29.06
CA GLU A 173 24.52 18.55 -30.32
C GLU A 173 25.05 17.75 -31.51
N GLU A 174 26.14 16.99 -31.32
CA GLU A 174 26.66 16.05 -32.33
C GLU A 174 25.66 14.91 -32.59
N PHE A 175 25.13 14.30 -31.53
CA PHE A 175 24.10 13.26 -31.65
C PHE A 175 22.85 13.77 -32.39
N ALA A 176 22.41 14.99 -32.12
CA ALA A 176 21.26 15.59 -32.78
C ALA A 176 21.47 15.80 -34.30
N LYS A 177 22.70 16.07 -34.75
CA LYS A 177 23.03 16.19 -36.18
C LYS A 177 22.93 14.85 -36.90
N GLU A 178 23.44 13.78 -36.30
CA GLU A 178 23.34 12.42 -36.84
C GLU A 178 21.88 11.97 -36.92
N GLU A 179 21.09 12.27 -35.89
CA GLU A 179 19.65 11.96 -35.87
C GLU A 179 18.91 12.66 -37.02
N GLN A 180 19.14 13.96 -37.25
CA GLN A 180 18.53 14.70 -38.38
C GLN A 180 18.94 14.15 -39.75
N GLY A 181 20.21 13.78 -39.93
CA GLY A 181 20.69 13.18 -41.17
C GLY A 181 20.05 11.83 -41.48
N GLU A 182 19.55 11.11 -40.48
CA GLU A 182 18.79 9.87 -40.65
C GLU A 182 17.34 10.16 -41.08
N TYR A 183 16.66 11.15 -40.47
CA TYR A 183 15.31 11.57 -40.86
C TYR A 183 15.24 12.09 -42.31
N ASP A 184 16.22 12.89 -42.75
CA ASP A 184 16.26 13.41 -44.13
C ASP A 184 16.43 12.31 -45.18
N LYS A 185 17.19 11.24 -44.85
CA LYS A 185 17.32 10.06 -45.71
C LYS A 185 16.01 9.29 -45.83
N CYS A 186 15.26 9.17 -44.74
CA CYS A 186 13.96 8.49 -44.73
C CYS A 186 12.91 9.23 -45.58
N VAL A 187 12.88 10.56 -45.53
CA VAL A 187 11.94 11.38 -46.31
C VAL A 187 12.28 11.33 -47.80
N ALA A 188 13.57 11.36 -48.17
CA ALA A 188 14.00 11.21 -49.56
C ALA A 188 13.63 9.84 -50.17
N ALA A 189 13.67 8.76 -49.38
CA ALA A 189 13.29 7.42 -49.83
C ALA A 189 11.76 7.23 -49.98
N GLY A 190 10.95 7.98 -49.22
CA GLY A 190 9.48 7.94 -49.30
C GLY A 190 8.86 8.73 -50.46
N ALA A 191 9.60 9.68 -51.06
CA ALA A 191 9.12 10.53 -52.15
C ALA A 191 9.39 9.95 -53.56
N SER A 192 10.08 8.82 -53.65
CA SER A 192 10.41 8.12 -54.90
C SER A 192 9.53 6.90 -55.22
N GLY A 193 8.41 6.72 -54.50
CA GLY A 193 7.44 5.63 -54.68
C GLY A 193 6.13 6.09 -55.29
#